data_AF-A0A1J5ETP6-F1
#
_entry.id   AF-A0A1J5ETP6-F1
#
_cell.length_a   1.000
_cell.length_b   1.000
_cell.length_c   1.000
_cell.angle_alpha   90.00
_cell.angle_beta   90.00
_cell.angle_gamma   90.00
#
_symmetry.space_group_name_H-M   'P 1'
#
loop_
_entity.id
_entity.type
_entity.pdbx_description
1 polymer ?
#
loop_
_entity_poly.entity_id
_entity_poly.type
_entity_poly.pdbx_seq_one_letter_code
_entity_poly.pdbx_strand_id
1 'polypeptide(L)'
;MIRKIKTKICLCLLLAGAALLSGCGGLRTFHEYARAGDTVALAAGWKHDFARDKITVTITPAAGAPQVYLPGDPAIRAVVNLYADPVSSMVVSEKTKQDLTDSARTYGYLVNYNFTGNDRDWYETTVFLDLPPTLTTGLATINIVSSTGETASSTLDIIPGTGQPNTFDAVLSGPLANEQLAVLERVPHFIVSFSGTTAPYAMQLAFTHDPDVTHGGWGKPYVANPRGDLKSLIWNDDGTNLKVILRPAKSTDINSLKDFKFYVTGGISGLAVNSVQAFDANGAAMIGVTASIQSIQ
;
A
#
# COMPACT_ATOMS: atom_id res chain seq x y z
N MET A 1 -8.36 26.27 -45.11
CA MET A 1 -7.85 26.42 -43.73
C MET A 1 -8.59 25.54 -42.71
N ILE A 2 -9.93 25.44 -42.78
CA ILE A 2 -10.78 24.70 -41.83
C ILE A 2 -10.50 23.17 -41.78
N ARG A 3 -10.12 22.55 -42.91
CA ARG A 3 -9.78 21.11 -42.97
C ARG A 3 -8.53 20.73 -42.15
N LYS A 4 -7.51 21.62 -42.07
CA LYS A 4 -6.27 21.36 -41.33
C LYS A 4 -6.45 21.48 -39.80
N ILE A 5 -7.47 22.20 -39.33
CA ILE A 5 -7.78 22.37 -37.91
C ILE A 5 -8.50 21.13 -37.35
N LYS A 6 -9.42 20.54 -38.13
CA LYS A 6 -10.14 19.31 -37.73
C LYS A 6 -9.22 18.10 -37.57
N THR A 7 -8.21 17.96 -38.42
CA THR A 7 -7.24 16.84 -38.33
C THR A 7 -6.33 16.96 -37.10
N LYS A 8 -5.95 18.18 -36.70
CA LYS A 8 -5.12 18.41 -35.50
C LYS A 8 -5.90 18.19 -34.19
N ILE A 9 -7.17 18.59 -34.14
CA ILE A 9 -8.04 18.35 -32.96
C ILE A 9 -8.31 16.85 -32.78
N CYS A 10 -8.53 16.12 -33.88
CA CYS A 10 -8.74 14.66 -33.81
C CYS A 10 -7.48 13.92 -33.34
N LEU A 11 -6.29 14.35 -33.78
CA LEU A 11 -5.02 13.77 -33.37
C LEU A 11 -4.70 14.04 -31.88
N CYS A 12 -5.01 15.24 -31.37
CA CYS A 12 -4.86 15.55 -29.94
C CYS A 12 -5.84 14.76 -29.06
N LEU A 13 -7.08 14.54 -29.50
CA LEU A 13 -8.05 13.69 -28.80
C LEU A 13 -7.64 12.21 -28.81
N LEU A 14 -7.04 11.74 -29.90
CA LEU A 14 -6.48 10.38 -30.00
C LEU A 14 -5.26 10.18 -29.09
N LEU A 15 -4.35 11.16 -29.02
CA LEU A 15 -3.19 11.12 -28.11
C LEU A 15 -3.60 11.26 -26.63
N ALA A 16 -4.59 12.10 -26.32
CA ALA A 16 -5.14 12.20 -24.96
C ALA A 16 -5.91 10.93 -24.56
N GLY A 17 -6.62 10.29 -25.50
CA GLY A 17 -7.30 9.02 -25.29
C GLY A 17 -6.34 7.85 -25.09
N ALA A 18 -5.23 7.81 -25.83
CA ALA A 18 -4.19 6.78 -25.66
C ALA A 18 -3.46 6.91 -24.32
N ALA A 19 -3.19 8.13 -23.85
CA ALA A 19 -2.58 8.37 -22.54
C ALA A 19 -3.50 8.00 -21.36
N LEU A 20 -4.82 8.06 -21.54
CA LEU A 20 -5.81 7.62 -20.55
C LEU A 20 -5.99 6.09 -20.52
N LEU A 21 -5.60 5.37 -21.57
CA LEU A 21 -5.71 3.91 -21.65
C LEU A 21 -4.43 3.17 -21.18
N SER A 22 -3.30 3.87 -21.02
CA SER A 22 -2.05 3.29 -20.51
C SER A 22 -1.85 3.44 -18.99
N GLY A 23 -2.84 3.98 -18.27
CA GLY A 23 -2.75 4.29 -16.85
C GLY A 23 -3.35 3.24 -15.93
N CYS A 24 -2.89 1.98 -15.98
CA CYS A 24 -3.11 1.01 -14.89
C CYS A 24 -2.18 -0.22 -14.98
N GLY A 25 -0.99 -0.07 -15.57
CA GLY A 25 0.06 -1.07 -15.43
C GLY A 25 1.05 -0.57 -14.39
N GLY A 26 1.05 -1.17 -13.20
CA GLY A 26 2.24 -1.11 -12.36
C GLY A 26 3.45 -1.49 -13.21
N LEU A 27 4.59 -0.82 -12.99
CA LEU A 27 5.84 -1.16 -13.66
C LEU A 27 6.02 -2.68 -13.60
N ARG A 28 6.24 -3.32 -14.75
CA ARG A 28 6.48 -4.77 -14.87
C ARG A 28 7.78 -5.10 -14.14
N THR A 29 7.72 -5.38 -12.85
CA THR A 29 8.89 -5.50 -11.96
C THR A 29 9.38 -6.94 -11.77
N PHE A 30 8.67 -7.93 -12.33
CA PHE A 30 8.98 -9.36 -12.17
C PHE A 30 9.00 -10.09 -13.52
N HIS A 31 9.67 -11.26 -13.57
CA HIS A 31 9.87 -12.01 -14.81
C HIS A 31 8.56 -12.22 -15.56
N GLU A 32 8.55 -11.90 -16.87
CA GLU A 32 7.39 -12.10 -17.74
C GLU A 32 7.12 -13.59 -18.04
N TYR A 33 7.97 -14.48 -17.51
CA TYR A 33 7.87 -15.92 -17.67
C TYR A 33 8.22 -16.66 -16.38
N ALA A 34 7.64 -17.84 -16.21
CA ALA A 34 7.99 -18.80 -15.16
C ALA A 34 7.74 -20.24 -15.65
N ARG A 35 8.21 -21.23 -14.92
CA ARG A 35 7.81 -22.63 -15.14
C ARG A 35 6.69 -23.00 -14.19
N ALA A 36 5.92 -24.02 -14.54
CA ALA A 36 4.96 -24.62 -13.62
C ALA A 36 5.68 -25.06 -12.33
N GLY A 37 5.17 -24.67 -11.16
CA GLY A 37 5.80 -24.95 -9.86
C GLY A 37 6.75 -23.87 -9.32
N ASP A 38 7.11 -22.84 -10.09
CA ASP A 38 7.94 -21.74 -9.59
C ASP A 38 7.15 -20.83 -8.63
N THR A 39 7.83 -20.15 -7.70
CA THR A 39 7.26 -19.02 -6.95
C THR A 39 7.41 -17.73 -7.75
N VAL A 40 6.32 -16.96 -7.89
CA VAL A 40 6.31 -15.64 -8.50
C VAL A 40 5.99 -14.55 -7.48
N ALA A 41 6.52 -13.35 -7.72
CA ALA A 41 6.14 -12.14 -7.00
C ALA A 41 5.27 -11.29 -7.93
N LEU A 42 4.08 -10.93 -7.47
CA LEU A 42 3.08 -10.22 -8.26
C LEU A 42 2.79 -8.86 -7.63
N ALA A 43 3.12 -7.80 -8.37
CA ALA A 43 2.77 -6.44 -8.00
C ALA A 43 1.24 -6.27 -8.06
N ALA A 44 0.62 -6.00 -6.92
CA ALA A 44 -0.82 -5.74 -6.79
C ALA A 44 -1.15 -4.25 -6.71
N GLY A 45 -0.15 -3.38 -6.58
CA GLY A 45 -0.32 -1.93 -6.44
C GLY A 45 -0.70 -1.50 -5.02
N TRP A 46 -1.28 -0.30 -4.88
CA TRP A 46 -1.68 0.25 -3.58
C TRP A 46 -3.03 -0.34 -3.14
N LYS A 47 -2.99 -1.40 -2.31
CA LYS A 47 -4.15 -2.14 -1.82
C LYS A 47 -4.28 -2.06 -0.29
N HIS A 48 -5.50 -2.11 0.23
CA HIS A 48 -5.77 -1.89 1.65
C HIS A 48 -6.18 -3.17 2.38
N ASP A 49 -6.94 -4.04 1.70
CA ASP A 49 -7.49 -5.27 2.28
C ASP A 49 -6.89 -6.53 1.62
N PHE A 50 -5.68 -6.41 1.10
CA PHE A 50 -4.91 -7.53 0.58
C PHE A 50 -4.16 -8.17 1.75
N ALA A 51 -4.78 -9.18 2.35
CA ALA A 51 -4.16 -10.08 3.32
C ALA A 51 -4.31 -11.52 2.81
N ARG A 52 -3.36 -12.39 3.16
CA ARG A 52 -3.30 -13.77 2.66
C ARG A 52 -4.58 -14.57 2.94
N ASP A 53 -5.18 -14.35 4.10
CA ASP A 53 -6.43 -14.95 4.56
C ASP A 53 -7.70 -14.23 4.05
N LYS A 54 -7.55 -13.21 3.19
CA LYS A 54 -8.64 -12.41 2.63
C LYS A 54 -8.67 -12.33 1.11
N ILE A 55 -7.68 -12.89 0.42
CA ILE A 55 -7.62 -12.87 -1.04
C ILE A 55 -7.94 -14.23 -1.64
N THR A 56 -8.64 -14.22 -2.77
CA THR A 56 -8.77 -15.38 -3.66
C THR A 56 -7.92 -15.14 -4.88
N VAL A 57 -7.14 -16.14 -5.29
CA VAL A 57 -6.30 -16.09 -6.49
C VAL A 57 -6.84 -17.07 -7.52
N THR A 58 -7.12 -16.59 -8.72
CA THR A 58 -7.55 -17.41 -9.86
C THR A 58 -6.50 -17.33 -10.95
N ILE A 59 -5.92 -18.47 -11.29
CA ILE A 59 -4.97 -18.63 -12.40
C ILE A 59 -5.73 -19.25 -13.57
N THR A 60 -5.88 -18.50 -14.65
CA THR A 60 -6.43 -18.97 -15.91
C THR A 60 -5.28 -19.32 -16.86
N PRO A 61 -4.96 -20.61 -17.05
CA PRO A 61 -3.90 -21.04 -17.97
C PRO A 61 -4.31 -20.86 -19.44
N ALA A 62 -3.34 -20.95 -20.35
CA ALA A 62 -3.59 -20.91 -21.80
C ALA A 62 -4.51 -22.05 -22.27
N ALA A 63 -4.45 -23.20 -21.59
CA ALA A 63 -5.34 -24.34 -21.81
C ALA A 63 -5.61 -25.09 -20.51
N GLY A 64 -6.80 -25.68 -20.37
CA GLY A 64 -7.24 -26.40 -19.19
C GLY A 64 -8.20 -25.61 -18.30
N ALA A 65 -8.54 -26.17 -17.15
CA ALA A 65 -9.41 -25.51 -16.18
C ALA A 65 -8.64 -24.48 -15.35
N PRO A 66 -9.27 -23.33 -14.99
CA PRO A 66 -8.69 -22.39 -14.04
C PRO A 66 -8.34 -23.07 -12.71
N GLN A 67 -7.23 -22.66 -12.13
CA GLN A 67 -6.82 -23.05 -10.78
C GLN A 67 -7.20 -21.94 -9.81
N VAL A 68 -7.82 -22.28 -8.69
CA VAL A 68 -8.32 -21.31 -7.71
C VAL A 68 -7.71 -21.63 -6.35
N TYR A 69 -7.03 -20.66 -5.78
CA TYR A 69 -6.55 -20.67 -4.40
C TYR A 69 -7.49 -19.83 -3.54
N LEU A 70 -8.03 -20.46 -2.51
CA LEU A 70 -8.95 -19.83 -1.57
C LEU A 70 -8.17 -19.00 -0.53
N PRO A 71 -8.85 -18.12 0.23
CA PRO A 71 -8.18 -17.36 1.28
C PRO A 71 -7.45 -18.27 2.28
N GLY A 72 -6.20 -17.95 2.56
CA GLY A 72 -5.33 -18.70 3.47
C GLY A 72 -4.63 -19.92 2.85
N ASP A 73 -4.81 -20.18 1.55
CA ASP A 73 -4.15 -21.27 0.83
C ASP A 73 -2.61 -21.17 0.97
N PRO A 74 -1.90 -22.28 1.29
CA PRO A 74 -0.45 -22.28 1.49
C PRO A 74 0.35 -21.91 0.23
N ALA A 75 -0.22 -22.02 -0.98
CA ALA A 75 0.42 -21.56 -2.21
C ALA A 75 0.55 -20.02 -2.25
N ILE A 76 -0.31 -19.30 -1.54
CA ILE A 76 -0.15 -17.87 -1.30
C ILE A 76 0.83 -17.73 -0.15
N ARG A 77 2.11 -17.49 -0.44
CA ARG A 77 3.18 -17.58 0.57
C ARG A 77 3.26 -16.35 1.46
N ALA A 78 3.08 -15.17 0.88
CA ALA A 78 3.01 -13.93 1.64
C ALA A 78 2.35 -12.78 0.85
N VAL A 79 1.78 -11.82 1.57
CA VAL A 79 1.32 -10.53 1.05
C VAL A 79 2.02 -9.40 1.79
N VAL A 80 3.03 -8.81 1.15
CA VAL A 80 3.90 -7.81 1.79
C VAL A 80 3.76 -6.44 1.14
N ASN A 81 4.06 -5.39 1.89
CA ASN A 81 4.10 -4.02 1.39
C ASN A 81 5.55 -3.56 1.20
N LEU A 82 5.90 -3.20 -0.03
CA LEU A 82 7.20 -2.65 -0.40
C LEU A 82 7.11 -1.13 -0.46
N TYR A 83 8.05 -0.43 0.17
CA TYR A 83 8.12 1.03 0.12
C TYR A 83 9.26 1.45 -0.79
N ALA A 84 9.06 2.56 -1.51
CA ALA A 84 10.17 3.23 -2.17
C ALA A 84 11.22 3.60 -1.12
N ASP A 85 12.50 3.39 -1.46
CA ASP A 85 13.60 3.82 -0.60
C ASP A 85 13.42 5.31 -0.25
N PRO A 86 13.49 5.70 1.04
CA PRO A 86 13.33 7.10 1.45
C PRO A 86 14.34 8.06 0.79
N VAL A 87 15.48 7.57 0.30
CA VAL A 87 16.47 8.37 -0.46
C VAL A 87 16.42 8.15 -1.97
N SER A 88 15.41 7.44 -2.49
CA SER A 88 15.22 7.27 -3.93
C SER A 88 15.03 8.61 -4.64
N SER A 89 15.51 8.71 -5.89
CA SER A 89 15.38 9.92 -6.70
C SER A 89 13.93 10.41 -6.80
N MET A 90 12.95 9.50 -6.91
CA MET A 90 11.53 9.86 -6.94
C MET A 90 11.07 10.57 -5.66
N VAL A 91 11.37 9.98 -4.49
CA VAL A 91 10.98 10.55 -3.18
C VAL A 91 11.66 11.91 -2.96
N VAL A 92 12.97 11.98 -3.19
CA VAL A 92 13.73 13.22 -2.97
C VAL A 92 13.34 14.29 -3.97
N SER A 93 13.13 13.95 -5.25
CA SER A 93 12.76 14.91 -6.29
C SER A 93 11.36 15.49 -6.09
N GLU A 94 10.40 14.66 -5.66
CA GLU A 94 9.06 15.14 -5.32
C GLU A 94 9.10 16.14 -4.17
N LYS A 95 9.95 15.92 -3.17
CA LYS A 95 10.05 16.78 -1.98
C LYS A 95 10.85 18.05 -2.21
N THR A 96 11.97 17.96 -2.89
CA THR A 96 12.83 19.11 -3.19
C THR A 96 12.30 19.92 -4.38
N LYS A 97 11.29 19.41 -5.09
CA LYS A 97 10.72 20.01 -6.31
C LYS A 97 11.76 20.16 -7.43
N GLN A 98 12.82 19.35 -7.40
CA GLN A 98 13.90 19.30 -8.38
C GLN A 98 14.02 17.88 -8.93
N ASP A 99 14.12 17.70 -10.24
CA ASP A 99 14.42 16.39 -10.84
C ASP A 99 15.90 16.05 -10.64
N LEU A 100 16.21 15.13 -9.72
CA LEU A 100 17.57 14.59 -9.53
C LEU A 100 17.93 13.55 -10.60
N THR A 101 16.91 12.92 -11.19
CA THR A 101 16.97 12.12 -12.41
C THR A 101 15.80 12.50 -13.30
N ASP A 102 15.91 12.24 -14.60
CA ASP A 102 14.91 12.67 -15.59
C ASP A 102 13.47 12.29 -15.17
N SER A 103 12.61 13.30 -15.08
CA SER A 103 11.18 13.19 -14.76
C SER A 103 10.82 12.59 -13.38
N ALA A 104 11.77 12.41 -12.46
CA ALA A 104 11.53 11.80 -11.15
C ALA A 104 10.41 12.48 -10.33
N ARG A 105 10.37 13.82 -10.34
CA ARG A 105 9.31 14.63 -9.72
C ARG A 105 7.97 14.38 -10.38
N THR A 106 7.94 14.29 -11.71
CA THR A 106 6.72 14.00 -12.48
C THR A 106 6.18 12.63 -12.12
N TYR A 107 7.04 11.60 -12.01
CA TYR A 107 6.62 10.29 -11.54
C TYR A 107 6.08 10.32 -10.11
N GLY A 108 6.75 11.00 -9.18
CA GLY A 108 6.23 11.17 -7.81
C GLY A 108 4.86 11.86 -7.77
N TYR A 109 4.64 12.86 -8.63
CA TYR A 109 3.32 13.48 -8.79
C TYR A 109 2.27 12.48 -9.33
N LEU A 110 2.62 11.69 -10.34
CA LEU A 110 1.71 10.67 -10.90
C LEU A 110 1.36 9.58 -9.88
N VAL A 111 2.33 9.11 -9.06
CA VAL A 111 2.07 8.19 -7.94
C VAL A 111 0.97 8.73 -7.05
N ASN A 112 1.13 9.97 -6.58
CA ASN A 112 0.13 10.62 -5.74
C ASN A 112 -1.22 10.72 -6.45
N TYR A 113 -1.24 11.29 -7.65
CA TYR A 113 -2.49 11.69 -8.27
C TYR A 113 -3.28 10.50 -8.84
N ASN A 114 -2.60 9.58 -9.52
CA ASN A 114 -3.25 8.48 -10.25
C ASN A 114 -3.37 7.19 -9.43
N PHE A 115 -2.44 6.90 -8.53
CA PHE A 115 -2.33 5.57 -7.92
C PHE A 115 -2.72 5.54 -6.45
N THR A 116 -2.49 6.62 -5.71
CA THR A 116 -2.79 6.68 -4.27
C THR A 116 -3.89 7.68 -3.90
N GLY A 117 -4.55 8.31 -4.89
CA GLY A 117 -5.64 9.25 -4.62
C GLY A 117 -5.23 10.45 -3.77
N ASN A 118 -3.99 10.90 -3.92
CA ASN A 118 -3.26 11.90 -3.14
C ASN A 118 -2.95 11.50 -1.69
N ASP A 119 -3.08 10.23 -1.34
CA ASP A 119 -2.49 9.68 -0.13
C ASP A 119 -0.98 9.51 -0.33
N ARG A 120 -0.18 10.07 0.57
CA ARG A 120 1.27 10.05 0.43
C ARG A 120 1.92 8.81 1.01
N ASP A 121 1.17 7.77 1.30
CA ASP A 121 1.70 6.50 1.78
C ASP A 121 2.04 5.55 0.62
N TRP A 122 3.28 5.63 0.14
CA TRP A 122 3.69 5.05 -1.15
C TRP A 122 4.21 3.62 -1.03
N TYR A 123 3.38 2.74 -0.49
CA TYR A 123 3.67 1.31 -0.57
C TYR A 123 3.04 0.67 -1.81
N GLU A 124 3.66 -0.42 -2.26
CA GLU A 124 3.14 -1.35 -3.25
C GLU A 124 2.96 -2.72 -2.61
N THR A 125 1.75 -3.26 -2.67
CA THR A 125 1.46 -4.60 -2.21
C THR A 125 2.01 -5.61 -3.22
N THR A 126 2.78 -6.58 -2.73
CA THR A 126 3.36 -7.68 -3.52
C THR A 126 2.88 -9.01 -2.96
N VAL A 127 2.33 -9.85 -3.84
CA VAL A 127 1.85 -11.20 -3.49
C VAL A 127 2.87 -12.22 -3.97
N PHE A 128 3.41 -13.00 -3.04
CA PHE A 128 4.26 -14.16 -3.34
C PHE A 128 3.39 -15.40 -3.50
N LEU A 129 3.48 -16.04 -4.65
CA LEU A 129 2.56 -17.09 -5.06
C LEU A 129 3.32 -18.26 -5.69
N ASP A 130 3.08 -19.47 -5.22
CA ASP A 130 3.51 -20.68 -5.90
C ASP A 130 2.56 -21.02 -7.05
N LEU A 131 3.14 -21.25 -8.23
CA LEU A 131 2.38 -21.69 -9.39
C LEU A 131 2.07 -23.19 -9.29
N PRO A 132 0.89 -23.65 -9.75
CA PRO A 132 0.60 -25.07 -9.82
C PRO A 132 1.64 -25.81 -10.68
N PRO A 133 2.13 -26.99 -10.25
CA PRO A 133 3.08 -27.78 -11.05
C PRO A 133 2.44 -28.38 -12.32
N THR A 134 1.11 -28.31 -12.42
CA THR A 134 0.31 -28.82 -13.55
C THR A 134 -0.07 -27.76 -14.58
N LEU A 135 0.44 -26.52 -14.45
CA LEU A 135 0.17 -25.47 -15.43
C LEU A 135 0.67 -25.87 -16.82
N THR A 136 -0.18 -25.66 -17.82
CA THR A 136 0.18 -25.83 -19.22
C THR A 136 1.06 -24.67 -19.68
N THR A 137 1.96 -24.95 -20.63
CA THR A 137 2.81 -23.92 -21.22
C THR A 137 1.99 -22.91 -22.03
N GLY A 138 2.41 -21.65 -22.03
CA GLY A 138 1.75 -20.53 -22.69
C GLY A 138 1.27 -19.47 -21.69
N LEU A 139 0.60 -18.45 -22.23
CA LEU A 139 0.18 -17.29 -21.45
C LEU A 139 -0.89 -17.64 -20.42
N ALA A 140 -0.59 -17.42 -19.14
CA ALA A 140 -1.52 -17.50 -18.03
C ALA A 140 -1.90 -16.10 -17.51
N THR A 141 -3.14 -15.94 -17.09
CA THR A 141 -3.62 -14.73 -16.39
C THR A 141 -3.87 -15.06 -14.93
N ILE A 142 -3.31 -14.27 -14.02
CA ILE A 142 -3.50 -14.38 -12.59
C ILE A 142 -4.36 -13.21 -12.14
N ASN A 143 -5.53 -13.51 -11.56
CA ASN A 143 -6.45 -12.53 -11.01
C ASN A 143 -6.55 -12.71 -9.50
N ILE A 144 -6.39 -11.63 -8.76
CA ILE A 144 -6.43 -11.60 -7.30
C ILE A 144 -7.60 -10.69 -6.89
N VAL A 145 -8.44 -11.18 -5.99
CA VAL A 145 -9.62 -10.45 -5.50
C VAL A 145 -9.63 -10.51 -3.96
N SER A 146 -9.73 -9.35 -3.31
CA SER A 146 -9.90 -9.27 -1.85
C SER A 146 -11.35 -9.49 -1.43
N SER A 147 -11.55 -9.76 -0.15
CA SER A 147 -12.87 -9.93 0.48
C SER A 147 -13.78 -8.69 0.34
N THR A 148 -13.17 -7.51 0.18
CA THR A 148 -13.83 -6.21 -0.03
C THR A 148 -13.97 -5.81 -1.50
N GLY A 149 -13.50 -6.65 -2.43
CA GLY A 149 -13.65 -6.45 -3.87
C GLY A 149 -12.53 -5.63 -4.55
N GLU A 150 -11.45 -5.31 -3.84
CA GLU A 150 -10.25 -4.78 -4.50
C GLU A 150 -9.64 -5.87 -5.41
N THR A 151 -9.19 -5.50 -6.60
CA THR A 151 -8.63 -6.46 -7.57
C THR A 151 -7.24 -6.09 -8.06
N ALA A 152 -6.46 -7.11 -8.40
CA ALA A 152 -5.20 -7.00 -9.12
C ALA A 152 -5.12 -8.10 -10.18
N SER A 153 -4.42 -7.83 -11.29
CA SER A 153 -4.25 -8.78 -12.39
C SER A 153 -2.83 -8.71 -12.94
N SER A 154 -2.30 -9.88 -13.30
CA SER A 154 -0.99 -10.01 -13.94
C SER A 154 -1.04 -11.11 -15.00
N THR A 155 -0.19 -10.99 -16.02
CA THR A 155 -0.03 -11.99 -17.08
C THR A 155 1.39 -12.55 -17.04
N LEU A 156 1.52 -13.86 -17.21
CA LEU A 156 2.78 -14.57 -17.11
C LEU A 156 2.86 -15.64 -18.19
N ASP A 157 3.97 -15.74 -18.90
CA ASP A 157 4.19 -16.81 -19.87
C ASP A 157 4.75 -18.07 -19.18
N ILE A 158 4.02 -19.18 -19.25
CA ILE A 158 4.48 -20.44 -18.67
C ILE A 158 5.36 -21.15 -19.69
N ILE A 159 6.66 -21.22 -19.41
CA ILE A 159 7.63 -21.85 -20.31
C ILE A 159 7.82 -23.34 -19.97
N PRO A 160 8.28 -24.16 -20.94
CA PRO A 160 8.54 -25.58 -20.70
C PRO A 160 9.55 -25.83 -19.57
N GLY A 161 9.31 -26.87 -18.78
CA GLY A 161 10.18 -27.33 -17.71
C GLY A 161 9.45 -27.46 -16.39
N THR A 162 10.15 -28.02 -15.39
CA THR A 162 9.65 -28.12 -14.02
C THR A 162 10.28 -27.01 -13.20
N GLY A 163 9.45 -26.13 -12.67
CA GLY A 163 9.81 -25.12 -11.69
C GLY A 163 9.88 -25.70 -10.28
N GLN A 164 10.34 -24.90 -9.34
CA GLN A 164 10.34 -25.22 -7.91
C GLN A 164 10.05 -23.95 -7.09
N PRO A 165 9.37 -24.06 -5.94
CA PRO A 165 9.19 -22.93 -5.06
C PRO A 165 10.54 -22.32 -4.66
N ASN A 166 10.66 -21.00 -4.77
CA ASN A 166 11.90 -20.30 -4.45
C ASN A 166 12.19 -20.37 -2.95
N THR A 167 13.45 -20.58 -2.58
CA THR A 167 13.92 -20.36 -1.21
C THR A 167 14.40 -18.92 -1.07
N PHE A 168 14.00 -18.23 0.00
CA PHE A 168 14.45 -16.86 0.25
C PHE A 168 15.70 -16.90 1.12
N ASP A 169 16.88 -16.86 0.52
CA ASP A 169 18.13 -17.03 1.28
C ASP A 169 18.55 -15.75 2.02
N ALA A 170 18.84 -15.88 3.31
CA ALA A 170 19.57 -14.87 4.07
C ALA A 170 21.08 -15.17 4.01
N VAL A 171 21.88 -14.17 3.62
CA VAL A 171 23.34 -14.28 3.35
C VAL A 171 24.13 -15.05 4.42
N LEU A 172 23.69 -15.03 5.68
CA LEU A 172 24.42 -15.62 6.82
C LEU A 172 23.64 -16.71 7.60
N SER A 173 22.38 -16.99 7.26
CA SER A 173 21.51 -17.84 8.09
C SER A 173 20.77 -18.94 7.32
N GLY A 174 21.08 -19.13 6.04
CA GLY A 174 20.40 -20.11 5.19
C GLY A 174 19.03 -19.63 4.68
N PRO A 175 18.23 -20.52 4.07
CA PRO A 175 16.92 -20.18 3.53
C PRO A 175 15.97 -19.76 4.65
N LEU A 176 15.23 -18.68 4.42
CA LEU A 176 14.11 -18.31 5.25
C LEU A 176 13.04 -19.40 5.16
N ALA A 177 12.55 -19.83 6.31
CA ALA A 177 11.40 -20.70 6.40
C ALA A 177 10.15 -19.95 5.91
N ASN A 178 9.13 -20.68 5.44
CA ASN A 178 7.91 -20.06 4.92
C ASN A 178 7.23 -19.16 5.95
N GLU A 179 7.28 -19.56 7.22
CA GLU A 179 6.74 -18.80 8.35
C GLU A 179 7.45 -17.45 8.53
N GLN A 180 8.70 -17.32 8.09
CA GLN A 180 9.47 -16.09 8.19
C GLN A 180 9.13 -15.08 7.08
N LEU A 181 8.49 -15.52 6.00
CA LEU A 181 7.91 -14.59 5.03
C LEU A 181 6.61 -13.98 5.55
N ALA A 182 5.79 -14.79 6.24
CA ALA A 182 4.52 -14.34 6.81
C ALA A 182 4.70 -13.26 7.89
N VAL A 183 5.84 -13.20 8.59
CA VAL A 183 6.09 -12.13 9.59
C VAL A 183 6.35 -10.75 8.97
N LEU A 184 6.54 -10.68 7.64
CA LEU A 184 6.65 -9.41 6.90
C LEU A 184 5.29 -8.84 6.47
N GLU A 185 4.22 -9.62 6.63
CA GLU A 185 2.86 -9.20 6.32
C GLU A 185 2.38 -8.12 7.30
N ARG A 186 1.37 -7.35 6.89
CA ARG A 186 0.72 -6.41 7.81
C ARG A 186 -0.03 -7.20 8.89
N VAL A 187 0.09 -6.73 10.12
CA VAL A 187 -0.75 -7.17 11.24
C VAL A 187 -2.08 -6.40 11.26
N PRO A 188 -3.10 -6.89 11.98
CA PRO A 188 -4.31 -6.12 12.26
C PRO A 188 -3.96 -4.72 12.79
N HIS A 189 -4.65 -3.71 12.30
CA HIS A 189 -4.37 -2.32 12.63
C HIS A 189 -5.57 -1.41 12.40
N PHE A 190 -5.50 -0.22 12.99
CA PHE A 190 -6.46 0.85 12.82
C PHE A 190 -5.85 1.94 11.95
N ILE A 191 -6.59 2.37 10.93
CA ILE A 191 -6.26 3.56 10.14
C ILE A 191 -6.97 4.75 10.77
N VAL A 192 -6.19 5.73 11.25
CA VAL A 192 -6.72 7.00 11.74
C VAL A 192 -6.69 8.01 10.60
N SER A 193 -7.86 8.47 10.18
CA SER A 193 -8.05 9.46 9.12
C SER A 193 -8.73 10.71 9.65
N PHE A 194 -8.61 11.81 8.91
CA PHE A 194 -9.10 13.13 9.34
C PHE A 194 -10.02 13.76 8.30
N SER A 195 -11.02 14.49 8.79
CA SER A 195 -11.92 15.31 7.96
C SER A 195 -12.07 16.71 8.52
N GLY A 196 -12.36 17.67 7.64
CA GLY A 196 -12.40 19.10 7.93
C GLY A 196 -12.23 19.94 6.67
N THR A 197 -12.49 21.24 6.76
CA THR A 197 -12.40 22.17 5.61
C THR A 197 -10.99 22.72 5.40
N THR A 198 -10.21 22.83 6.48
CA THR A 198 -8.84 23.36 6.49
C THR A 198 -7.95 22.42 7.26
N ALA A 199 -6.76 22.12 6.72
CA ALA A 199 -5.78 21.32 7.41
C ALA A 199 -5.21 22.13 8.60
N PRO A 200 -5.19 21.56 9.83
CA PRO A 200 -4.64 22.24 10.99
C PRO A 200 -3.12 22.25 10.98
N TYR A 201 -2.52 23.17 11.74
CA TYR A 201 -1.08 23.19 11.96
C TYR A 201 -0.66 22.17 13.03
N ALA A 202 -1.46 21.94 14.06
CA ALA A 202 -1.17 20.91 15.05
C ALA A 202 -2.44 20.20 15.49
N MET A 203 -2.31 18.93 15.90
CA MET A 203 -3.41 18.19 16.49
C MET A 203 -2.95 17.44 17.73
N GLN A 204 -3.84 17.38 18.71
CA GLN A 204 -3.77 16.49 19.85
C GLN A 204 -4.99 15.58 19.82
N LEU A 205 -4.76 14.28 19.85
CA LEU A 205 -5.78 13.26 19.90
C LEU A 205 -5.67 12.50 21.21
N ALA A 206 -6.82 12.14 21.78
CA ALA A 206 -6.92 11.15 22.83
C ALA A 206 -7.82 10.02 22.34
N PHE A 207 -7.40 8.79 22.64
CA PHE A 207 -8.12 7.57 22.34
C PHE A 207 -8.31 6.77 23.62
N THR A 208 -9.36 5.96 23.65
CA THR A 208 -9.50 4.85 24.59
C THR A 208 -9.25 3.53 23.85
N HIS A 209 -8.71 2.54 24.54
CA HIS A 209 -8.55 1.18 24.04
C HIS A 209 -8.54 0.17 25.19
N ASP A 210 -8.73 -1.10 24.85
CA ASP A 210 -8.61 -2.22 25.77
C ASP A 210 -7.32 -3.02 25.49
N PRO A 211 -6.52 -3.35 26.51
CA PRO A 211 -5.31 -4.14 26.31
C PRO A 211 -5.67 -5.57 25.87
N ASP A 212 -5.03 -6.04 24.81
CA ASP A 212 -5.15 -7.42 24.34
C ASP A 212 -3.90 -8.23 24.71
N VAL A 213 -4.08 -9.16 25.64
CA VAL A 213 -3.05 -10.10 26.12
C VAL A 213 -3.26 -11.52 25.62
N THR A 214 -4.25 -11.77 24.76
CA THR A 214 -4.63 -13.12 24.29
C THR A 214 -3.49 -13.84 23.58
N HIS A 215 -2.58 -13.09 22.95
CA HIS A 215 -1.41 -13.61 22.23
C HIS A 215 -0.10 -13.55 23.05
N GLY A 216 -0.17 -13.42 24.38
CA GLY A 216 1.01 -13.51 25.26
C GLY A 216 1.90 -12.27 25.33
N GLY A 217 1.33 -11.08 25.12
CA GLY A 217 2.04 -9.79 25.12
C GLY A 217 1.68 -8.86 26.28
N TRP A 218 2.14 -7.61 26.20
CA TRP A 218 1.90 -6.57 27.22
C TRP A 218 0.60 -5.78 27.01
N GLY A 219 -0.19 -6.09 25.97
CA GLY A 219 -1.44 -5.39 25.69
C GLY A 219 -1.25 -3.91 25.32
N LYS A 220 -0.20 -3.59 24.54
CA LYS A 220 0.21 -2.20 24.28
C LYS A 220 -0.02 -1.77 22.84
N PRO A 221 -0.42 -0.50 22.61
CA PRO A 221 -0.50 0.06 21.28
C PRO A 221 0.91 0.38 20.75
N TYR A 222 1.01 0.45 19.43
CA TYR A 222 2.12 1.01 18.68
C TYR A 222 1.56 1.95 17.62
N VAL A 223 2.04 3.20 17.61
CA VAL A 223 1.60 4.20 16.64
C VAL A 223 2.66 4.35 15.54
N ALA A 224 2.29 3.99 14.32
CA ALA A 224 3.18 4.05 13.16
C ALA A 224 2.88 5.28 12.30
N ASN A 225 3.93 6.06 12.00
CA ASN A 225 3.84 7.20 11.10
C ASN A 225 4.34 6.79 9.70
N PRO A 226 3.46 6.70 8.69
CA PRO A 226 3.88 6.33 7.34
C PRO A 226 4.74 7.41 6.67
N ARG A 227 4.69 8.67 7.14
CA ARG A 227 5.36 9.83 6.53
C ARG A 227 6.01 10.75 7.55
N GLY A 228 7.10 10.26 8.14
CA GLY A 228 7.94 11.03 9.07
C GLY A 228 8.60 12.28 8.46
N ASP A 229 8.74 12.33 7.14
CA ASP A 229 9.28 13.47 6.41
C ASP A 229 8.30 14.67 6.31
N LEU A 230 7.00 14.42 6.49
CA LEU A 230 5.94 15.43 6.43
C LEU A 230 5.51 15.91 7.82
N LYS A 231 5.32 14.96 8.75
CA LYS A 231 4.84 15.24 10.10
C LYS A 231 5.67 14.53 11.15
N SER A 232 5.85 15.19 12.28
CA SER A 232 6.23 14.58 13.54
C SER A 232 5.01 13.98 14.22
N LEU A 233 5.19 12.78 14.76
CA LEU A 233 4.19 12.06 15.54
C LEU A 233 4.85 11.71 16.88
N ILE A 234 4.25 12.18 17.97
CA ILE A 234 4.66 11.84 19.34
C ILE A 234 3.46 11.21 20.01
N TRP A 235 3.67 10.11 20.71
CA TRP A 235 2.59 9.42 21.40
C TRP A 235 3.04 8.88 22.75
N ASN A 236 2.08 8.71 23.64
CA ASN A 236 2.25 8.05 24.92
C ASN A 236 0.98 7.28 25.25
N ASP A 237 1.14 6.19 25.99
CA ASP A 237 0.06 5.33 26.44
C ASP A 237 0.16 5.09 27.95
N ASP A 238 -0.98 5.08 28.64
CA ASP A 238 -1.06 4.80 30.08
C ASP A 238 -1.72 3.45 30.41
N GLY A 239 -1.95 2.61 29.39
CA GLY A 239 -2.55 1.27 29.50
C GLY A 239 -3.99 1.20 29.00
N THR A 240 -4.74 2.31 29.02
CA THR A 240 -6.11 2.37 28.46
C THR A 240 -6.37 3.66 27.66
N ASN A 241 -5.53 4.68 27.84
CA ASN A 241 -5.61 5.93 27.09
C ASN A 241 -4.35 6.15 26.28
N LEU A 242 -4.54 6.25 24.97
CA LEU A 242 -3.50 6.61 24.02
C LEU A 242 -3.63 8.10 23.68
N LYS A 243 -2.55 8.85 23.88
CA LYS A 243 -2.45 10.25 23.47
C LYS A 243 -1.49 10.38 22.29
N VAL A 244 -1.92 11.07 21.23
CA VAL A 244 -1.12 11.31 20.03
C VAL A 244 -1.06 12.80 19.73
N ILE A 245 0.12 13.32 19.46
CA ILE A 245 0.36 14.70 19.04
C ILE A 245 0.95 14.68 17.64
N LEU A 246 0.35 15.45 16.73
CA LEU A 246 0.77 15.60 15.35
C LEU A 246 1.15 17.05 15.07
N ARG A 247 2.30 17.24 14.43
CA ARG A 247 2.78 18.55 13.95
C ARG A 247 3.56 18.40 12.64
N PRO A 248 3.59 19.41 11.76
CA PRO A 248 4.52 19.47 10.66
C PRO A 248 5.96 19.20 11.11
N ALA A 249 6.68 18.39 10.35
CA ALA A 249 8.09 18.09 10.62
C ALA A 249 9.02 19.28 10.32
N LYS A 250 8.52 20.25 9.55
CA LYS A 250 9.21 21.47 9.14
C LYS A 250 8.32 22.67 9.44
N SER A 251 8.86 23.88 9.40
CA SER A 251 8.09 25.13 9.49
C SER A 251 7.27 25.42 8.21
N THR A 252 6.67 24.40 7.63
CA THR A 252 5.87 24.46 6.41
C THR A 252 4.55 23.77 6.67
N ASP A 253 3.46 24.41 6.26
CA ASP A 253 2.12 23.89 6.48
C ASP A 253 1.87 22.61 5.70
N ILE A 254 1.10 21.72 6.31
CA ILE A 254 0.54 20.55 5.66
C ILE A 254 -0.81 20.96 5.08
N ASN A 255 -0.95 20.90 3.76
CA ASN A 255 -2.14 21.41 3.06
C ASN A 255 -3.24 20.35 2.86
N SER A 256 -3.03 19.11 3.28
CA SER A 256 -4.00 18.01 3.12
C SER A 256 -4.19 17.25 4.43
N LEU A 257 -5.45 17.05 4.82
CA LEU A 257 -5.80 16.21 5.98
C LEU A 257 -5.37 14.75 5.79
N LYS A 258 -5.25 14.27 4.55
CA LYS A 258 -4.75 12.91 4.26
C LYS A 258 -3.32 12.71 4.72
N ASP A 259 -2.49 13.77 4.71
CA ASP A 259 -1.09 13.68 5.15
C ASP A 259 -0.97 13.47 6.67
N PHE A 260 -2.03 13.76 7.43
CA PHE A 260 -2.09 13.50 8.86
C PHE A 260 -2.42 12.04 9.23
N LYS A 261 -2.81 11.21 8.25
CA LYS A 261 -3.08 9.78 8.45
C LYS A 261 -1.93 9.09 9.21
N PHE A 262 -2.29 8.24 10.14
CA PHE A 262 -1.35 7.34 10.83
C PHE A 262 -2.03 6.02 11.19
N TYR A 263 -1.23 5.05 11.63
CA TYR A 263 -1.72 3.74 12.03
C TYR A 263 -1.57 3.54 13.53
N VAL A 264 -2.55 2.89 14.15
CA VAL A 264 -2.41 2.31 15.49
C VAL A 264 -2.51 0.79 15.35
N THR A 265 -1.52 0.08 15.85
CA THR A 265 -1.47 -1.39 15.86
C THR A 265 -0.97 -1.87 17.22
N GLY A 266 -0.62 -3.15 17.36
CA GLY A 266 -0.20 -3.76 18.61
C GLY A 266 -1.30 -4.57 19.28
N GLY A 267 -1.04 -5.02 20.50
CA GLY A 267 -1.97 -5.86 21.27
C GLY A 267 -3.05 -5.01 21.92
N ILE A 268 -3.93 -4.39 21.14
CA ILE A 268 -5.06 -3.62 21.65
C ILE A 268 -6.34 -3.93 20.86
N SER A 269 -7.48 -3.74 21.51
CA SER A 269 -8.79 -3.81 20.89
C SER A 269 -9.64 -2.60 21.28
N GLY A 270 -10.82 -2.45 20.66
CA GLY A 270 -11.77 -1.41 21.04
C GLY A 270 -11.28 0.04 20.87
N LEU A 271 -10.30 0.31 20.00
CA LEU A 271 -9.76 1.66 19.81
C LEU A 271 -10.88 2.64 19.40
N ALA A 272 -11.09 3.67 20.20
CA ALA A 272 -12.10 4.70 19.98
C ALA A 272 -11.52 6.11 20.15
N VAL A 273 -11.97 7.04 19.31
CA VAL A 273 -11.62 8.47 19.45
C VAL A 273 -12.35 9.03 20.66
N ASN A 274 -11.60 9.51 21.65
CA ASN A 274 -12.15 10.21 22.81
C ASN A 274 -12.22 11.72 22.55
N SER A 275 -11.14 12.32 22.05
CA SER A 275 -11.14 13.74 21.69
C SER A 275 -10.14 14.07 20.57
N VAL A 276 -10.47 15.15 19.84
CA VAL A 276 -9.60 15.78 18.84
C VAL A 276 -9.55 17.27 19.15
N GLN A 277 -8.34 17.78 19.35
CA GLN A 277 -8.06 19.21 19.47
C GLN A 277 -7.14 19.61 18.33
N ALA A 278 -7.59 20.54 17.49
CA ALA A 278 -6.83 21.04 16.36
C ALA A 278 -6.46 22.51 16.61
N PHE A 279 -5.29 22.92 16.11
CA PHE A 279 -4.76 24.26 16.29
C PHE A 279 -4.21 24.81 14.98
N ASP A 280 -4.36 26.11 14.77
CA ASP A 280 -3.75 26.83 13.67
C ASP A 280 -2.26 27.15 13.95
N ALA A 281 -1.59 27.81 13.00
CA ALA A 281 -0.17 28.15 13.12
C ALA A 281 0.13 29.15 14.26
N ASN A 282 -0.89 29.86 14.77
CA ASN A 282 -0.78 30.78 15.90
C ASN A 282 -1.11 30.09 17.25
N GLY A 283 -1.48 28.81 17.23
CA GLY A 283 -1.91 28.07 18.41
C GLY A 283 -3.37 28.32 18.80
N ALA A 284 -4.16 28.99 17.96
CA ALA A 284 -5.58 29.16 18.21
C ALA A 284 -6.34 27.86 17.89
N ALA A 285 -7.32 27.52 18.73
CA ALA A 285 -8.12 26.31 18.54
C ALA A 285 -8.95 26.40 17.25
N MET A 286 -8.94 25.32 16.47
CA MET A 286 -9.73 25.16 15.26
C MET A 286 -10.93 24.25 15.52
N ILE A 287 -12.08 24.62 14.96
CA ILE A 287 -13.31 23.83 15.02
C ILE A 287 -13.53 23.04 13.73
N GLY A 288 -14.27 21.93 13.81
CA GLY A 288 -14.70 21.17 12.63
C GLY A 288 -13.68 20.16 12.09
N VAL A 289 -12.53 19.99 12.75
CA VAL A 289 -11.61 18.88 12.48
C VAL A 289 -12.06 17.65 13.28
N THR A 290 -12.27 16.53 12.60
CA THR A 290 -12.66 15.26 13.22
C THR A 290 -11.70 14.15 12.82
N ALA A 291 -11.61 13.11 13.64
CA ALA A 291 -10.88 11.89 13.34
C ALA A 291 -11.86 10.71 13.19
N SER A 292 -11.57 9.82 12.26
CA SER A 292 -12.27 8.55 12.08
C SER A 292 -11.29 7.39 12.18
N ILE A 293 -11.81 6.25 12.64
CA ILE A 293 -11.05 5.01 12.77
C ILE A 293 -11.66 3.98 11.81
N GLN A 294 -10.81 3.37 11.00
CA GLN A 294 -11.14 2.18 10.23
C GLN A 294 -10.31 1.02 10.77
N SER A 295 -10.98 -0.04 11.24
CA SER A 295 -10.28 -1.28 11.62
C SER A 295 -10.01 -2.11 10.37
N ILE A 296 -8.75 -2.50 10.19
CA ILE A 296 -8.30 -3.49 9.23
C ILE A 296 -7.92 -4.73 10.04
N GLN A 297 -8.71 -5.79 9.84
CA GLN A 297 -8.42 -7.11 10.38
C GLN A 297 -7.38 -7.81 9.53
#